data_AF-A0AAU4BFC8-F1
#
_entry.id   AF-A0AAU4BFC8-F1
#
_cell.length_a   1.000
_cell.length_b   1.000
_cell.length_c   1.000
_cell.angle_alpha   90.00
_cell.angle_beta   90.00
_cell.angle_gamma   90.00
#
_symmetry.space_group_name_H-M   'P 1'
#
loop_
_entity.id
_entity.type
_entity.pdbx_description
1 polymer ?
#
loop_
_entity_poly.entity_id
_entity_poly.type
_entity_poly.pdbx_seq_one_letter_code
_entity_poly.pdbx_strand_id
1 'polypeptide(L)'
;MSVISCWNAVPVGAWIPDRLASDGRGGLWITGWDDSSGPTPEATPLMHRGAADGTWRTATINAAGRTARIRDLALIPGTRSLWGVGRIETPEETDGAIYRYP
;
A
#
# COMPACT_ATOMS: atom_id res chain seq x y z
N MET A 1 -30.85 22.98 2.93
CA MET A 1 -29.46 22.65 3.31
C MET A 1 -28.82 22.01 2.09
N SER A 2 -27.85 22.66 1.44
CA SER A 2 -27.21 22.12 0.23
C SER A 2 -25.92 21.43 0.62
N VAL A 3 -25.79 20.14 0.33
CA VAL A 3 -24.54 19.40 0.54
C VAL A 3 -23.67 19.63 -0.70
N ILE A 4 -22.58 20.37 -0.55
CA ILE A 4 -21.52 20.40 -1.56
C ILE A 4 -20.69 19.13 -1.34
N SER A 5 -20.73 18.20 -2.29
CA SER A 5 -19.81 17.06 -2.32
C SER A 5 -18.81 17.25 -3.45
N CYS A 6 -17.56 17.51 -3.11
CA CYS A 6 -16.41 17.48 -4.02
C CYS A 6 -15.73 16.09 -4.04
N TRP A 7 -16.35 15.09 -3.40
CA TRP A 7 -15.81 13.74 -3.28
C TRP A 7 -16.27 12.86 -4.44
N ASN A 8 -15.31 12.20 -5.10
CA ASN A 8 -15.56 11.20 -6.13
C ASN A 8 -14.96 9.86 -5.70
N ALA A 9 -15.72 8.78 -5.85
CA ALA A 9 -15.19 7.44 -5.67
C ALA A 9 -14.26 7.08 -6.83
N VAL A 10 -13.09 6.53 -6.52
CA VAL A 10 -12.17 6.00 -7.53
C VAL A 10 -12.26 4.47 -7.49
N PRO A 11 -12.80 3.82 -8.55
CA PRO A 11 -12.98 2.37 -8.55
C PRO A 11 -11.63 1.65 -8.58
N VAL A 12 -11.49 0.63 -7.72
CA VAL A 12 -10.30 -0.24 -7.58
C VAL A 12 -10.62 -1.73 -7.73
N GLY A 13 -11.82 -2.06 -8.22
CA GLY A 13 -12.28 -3.44 -8.39
C GLY A 13 -12.69 -4.09 -7.05
N ALA A 14 -12.37 -5.37 -6.88
CA ALA A 14 -12.66 -6.14 -5.66
C ALA A 14 -11.69 -5.85 -4.49
N TRP A 15 -10.72 -4.96 -4.71
CA TRP A 15 -9.72 -4.61 -3.72
C TRP A 15 -10.26 -3.63 -2.69
N ILE A 16 -9.94 -3.85 -1.42
CA ILE A 16 -10.36 -3.04 -0.27
C ILE A 16 -9.14 -2.27 0.27
N PRO A 17 -9.06 -0.95 0.05
CA PRO A 17 -8.01 -0.09 0.60
C PRO A 17 -8.05 0.05 2.13
N ASP A 18 -6.89 0.14 2.77
CA ASP A 18 -6.75 0.35 4.23
C ASP A 18 -5.90 1.59 4.59
N ARG A 19 -4.67 1.68 4.07
CA ARG A 19 -3.77 2.83 4.28
C ARG A 19 -3.29 3.35 2.96
N LEU A 20 -3.10 4.67 2.86
CA LEU A 20 -2.56 5.31 1.67
C LEU A 20 -1.52 6.37 2.04
N ALA A 21 -0.55 6.56 1.16
CA ALA A 21 0.34 7.71 1.20
C ALA A 21 0.69 8.19 -0.21
N SER A 22 1.04 9.47 -0.31
CA SER A 22 1.59 10.03 -1.55
C SER A 22 2.91 9.36 -1.93
N ASP A 23 3.15 9.16 -3.23
CA ASP A 23 4.45 8.72 -3.73
C ASP A 23 5.45 9.88 -3.96
N GLY A 24 5.06 11.11 -3.62
CA GLY A 24 5.86 12.32 -3.82
C GLY A 24 5.99 12.80 -5.28
N ARG A 25 5.33 12.11 -6.23
CA ARG A 25 5.31 12.40 -7.67
C ARG A 25 3.88 12.57 -8.21
N GLY A 26 2.89 12.73 -7.32
CA GLY A 26 1.48 12.90 -7.65
C GLY A 26 0.68 11.61 -7.73
N GLY A 27 1.32 10.46 -7.47
CA GLY A 27 0.69 9.16 -7.35
C GLY A 27 0.47 8.76 -5.89
N LEU A 28 -0.03 7.54 -5.71
CA LEU A 28 -0.38 6.98 -4.41
C LEU A 28 0.19 5.58 -4.24
N TRP A 29 0.65 5.26 -3.03
CA TRP A 29 0.85 3.91 -2.54
C TRP A 29 -0.28 3.55 -1.58
N ILE A 30 -0.86 2.37 -1.73
CA ILE A 30 -2.01 1.92 -0.94
C ILE A 30 -1.78 0.48 -0.47
N THR A 31 -2.02 0.19 0.82
CA THR A 31 -2.17 -1.18 1.34
C THR A 31 -3.63 -1.55 1.40
N GLY A 32 -3.91 -2.84 1.34
CA GLY A 32 -5.26 -3.36 1.37
C GLY A 32 -5.27 -4.86 1.11
N TRP A 33 -6.44 -5.41 0.84
CA TRP A 33 -6.61 -6.83 0.52
C TRP A 33 -7.64 -7.03 -0.57
N ASP A 34 -7.62 -8.19 -1.21
CA ASP A 34 -8.67 -8.59 -2.16
C ASP A 34 -9.69 -9.46 -1.43
N ASP A 35 -10.96 -9.03 -1.43
CA ASP A 35 -12.05 -9.74 -0.75
C ASP A 35 -12.36 -11.10 -1.40
N SER A 36 -11.99 -11.28 -2.68
CA SER A 36 -12.23 -12.52 -3.42
C SER A 36 -11.30 -13.68 -3.01
N SER A 37 -10.19 -13.39 -2.34
CA SER A 37 -9.18 -14.38 -1.91
C SER A 37 -9.07 -14.54 -0.39
N GLY A 38 -9.85 -13.78 0.40
CA GLY A 38 -9.60 -13.62 1.83
C GLY A 38 -8.23 -12.96 2.10
N PRO A 39 -7.78 -12.86 3.37
CA PRO A 39 -6.42 -12.39 3.65
C PRO A 39 -5.43 -13.35 2.97
N THR A 40 -4.81 -12.90 1.87
CA THR A 40 -3.79 -13.70 1.20
C THR A 40 -2.69 -14.05 2.21
N PRO A 41 -2.32 -15.34 2.35
CA PRO A 41 -1.14 -15.74 3.12
C PRO A 41 0.14 -15.09 2.58
N GLU A 42 0.11 -14.70 1.31
CA GLU A 42 1.24 -14.20 0.53
C GLU A 42 1.28 -12.66 0.59
N ALA A 43 1.98 -12.13 1.59
CA ALA A 43 2.31 -10.71 1.80
C ALA A 43 1.11 -9.74 1.94
N THR A 44 1.36 -8.52 2.41
CA THR A 44 0.39 -7.42 2.29
C THR A 44 0.36 -6.97 0.82
N PRO A 45 -0.80 -7.09 0.14
CA PRO A 45 -0.97 -6.52 -1.19
C PRO A 45 -0.70 -5.01 -1.18
N LEU A 46 0.15 -4.56 -2.10
CA LEU A 46 0.38 -3.14 -2.36
C LEU A 46 -0.14 -2.78 -3.74
N MET A 47 -0.86 -1.65 -3.81
CA MET A 47 -1.22 -1.02 -5.06
C MET A 47 -0.49 0.32 -5.20
N HIS A 48 0.04 0.59 -6.39
CA HIS A 48 0.52 1.89 -6.80
C HIS A 48 -0.44 2.47 -7.83
N ARG A 49 -0.83 3.73 -7.65
CA ARG A 49 -1.55 4.53 -8.63
C ARG A 49 -0.62 5.57 -9.22
N GLY A 50 -0.31 5.46 -10.51
CA GLY A 50 0.51 6.44 -11.21
C GLY A 50 -0.20 7.78 -11.42
N ALA A 51 0.53 8.89 -11.30
CA ALA A 51 -0.03 10.23 -11.53
C ALA A 51 -0.38 10.49 -13.01
N ALA A 52 0.45 9.99 -13.92
CA ALA A 52 0.41 10.36 -15.34
C ALA A 52 -0.82 9.82 -16.08
N ASP A 53 -1.26 8.61 -15.72
CA ASP A 53 -2.32 7.88 -16.41
C ASP A 53 -3.40 7.35 -15.45
N GLY A 54 -3.22 7.53 -14.13
CA GLY A 54 -4.11 6.98 -13.12
C GLY A 54 -4.10 5.46 -13.06
N THR A 55 -3.12 4.80 -13.68
CA THR A 55 -3.08 3.33 -13.76
C THR A 55 -2.77 2.73 -12.40
N TRP A 56 -3.49 1.66 -12.10
CA TRP A 56 -3.29 0.85 -10.91
C TRP A 56 -2.36 -0.31 -11.22
N ARG A 57 -1.38 -0.54 -10.36
CA ARG A 57 -0.42 -1.65 -10.49
C ARG A 57 -0.21 -2.31 -9.13
N THR A 58 -0.24 -3.63 -9.11
CA THR A 58 0.17 -4.39 -7.92
C THR A 58 1.69 -4.35 -7.80
N ALA A 59 2.19 -4.18 -6.58
CA ALA A 59 3.61 -4.30 -6.27
C ALA A 59 3.85 -5.35 -5.19
N THR A 60 5.03 -5.95 -5.24
CA THR A 60 5.53 -6.86 -4.21
C THR A 60 6.69 -6.21 -3.47
N ILE A 61 6.80 -6.53 -2.18
CA ILE A 61 7.93 -6.11 -1.35
C ILE A 61 8.98 -7.21 -1.41
N ASN A 62 10.21 -6.85 -1.77
CA ASN A 62 11.33 -7.77 -1.63
C ASN A 62 11.70 -7.91 -0.14
N ALA A 63 11.30 -9.01 0.48
CA ALA A 63 11.63 -9.35 1.87
C ALA A 63 12.55 -10.58 1.96
N ALA A 64 13.44 -10.76 0.98
CA ALA A 64 14.49 -11.79 0.98
C ALA A 64 13.96 -13.21 1.26
N GLY A 65 12.84 -13.57 0.65
CA GLY A 65 12.20 -14.89 0.79
C GLY A 65 11.21 -15.01 1.96
N ARG A 66 11.00 -13.93 2.74
CA ARG A 66 9.98 -13.86 3.80
C ARG A 66 8.72 -13.15 3.33
N THR A 67 7.62 -13.40 4.01
CA THR A 67 6.35 -12.70 3.79
C THR A 67 6.41 -11.31 4.41
N ALA A 68 6.26 -10.25 3.61
CA ALA A 68 6.22 -8.88 4.10
C ALA A 68 4.79 -8.45 4.48
N ARG A 69 4.62 -7.89 5.67
CA ARG A 69 3.35 -7.33 6.13
C ARG A 69 3.53 -5.85 6.49
N ILE A 70 2.95 -4.95 5.70
CA ILE A 70 2.92 -3.52 6.02
C ILE A 70 1.65 -3.20 6.80
N ARG A 71 1.80 -2.41 7.87
CA ARG A 71 0.70 -1.91 8.70
C ARG A 71 0.44 -0.41 8.53
N ASP A 72 1.45 0.35 8.17
CA ASP A 72 1.33 1.78 7.93
C ASP A 72 2.42 2.27 6.98
N LEU A 73 2.18 3.39 6.29
CA LEU A 73 3.08 4.00 5.33
C LEU A 73 2.95 5.52 5.34
N ALA A 74 4.08 6.21 5.17
CA ALA A 74 4.14 7.65 5.08
C ALA A 74 5.24 8.10 4.12
N LEU A 75 4.94 9.16 3.36
CA LEU A 75 5.98 9.94 2.68
C LEU A 75 6.69 10.81 3.71
N ILE A 76 8.02 10.77 3.75
CA ILE A 76 8.78 11.63 4.66
C ILE A 76 8.83 13.06 4.10
N PRO A 77 8.35 14.07 4.84
CA PRO A 77 8.33 15.46 4.37
C PRO A 77 9.70 15.96 3.91
N GLY A 78 9.72 16.73 2.83
CA GLY A 78 10.96 17.24 2.24
C GLY A 78 11.77 16.18 1.49
N THR A 79 11.27 14.94 1.38
CA THR A 79 11.92 13.86 0.64
C THR A 79 10.99 13.27 -0.42
N ARG A 80 11.53 12.33 -1.20
CA ARG A 80 10.75 11.44 -2.09
C ARG A 80 10.69 10.02 -1.56
N SER A 81 11.17 9.79 -0.33
CA SER A 81 11.19 8.45 0.24
C SER A 81 9.89 8.18 1.00
N LEU A 82 9.20 7.13 0.57
CA LEU A 82 8.10 6.54 1.30
C LEU A 82 8.65 5.47 2.24
N TRP A 83 8.18 5.48 3.47
CA TRP A 83 8.57 4.52 4.50
C TRP A 83 7.34 3.82 5.01
N GLY A 84 7.51 2.54 5.35
CA GLY A 84 6.45 1.75 5.95
C GLY A 84 6.94 1.02 7.19
N VAL A 85 6.01 0.66 8.07
CA VAL A 85 6.29 -0.15 9.26
C VAL A 85 5.45 -1.41 9.24
N GLY A 86 5.98 -2.48 9.84
CA GLY A 86 5.29 -3.74 9.86
C GLY A 86 6.14 -4.90 10.37
N ARG A 87 6.06 -6.03 9.69
CA ARG A 87 6.79 -7.25 10.04
C ARG A 87 7.11 -8.11 8.82
N ILE A 88 8.19 -8.85 8.91
CA ILE A 88 8.51 -9.94 7.98
C ILE A 88 8.33 -11.28 8.70
N GLU A 89 7.78 -12.27 8.03
CA GLU A 89 7.40 -13.54 8.65
C GLU A 89 7.76 -14.76 7.78
N THR A 90 8.20 -15.83 8.42
CA THR A 90 8.13 -17.21 7.91
C THR A 90 7.05 -17.94 8.73
N PRO A 91 6.72 -19.21 8.44
CA PRO A 91 5.83 -19.97 9.32
C PRO A 91 6.35 -20.11 10.77
N GLU A 92 7.67 -20.01 10.98
CA GLU A 92 8.33 -20.24 12.29
C GLU A 92 8.76 -18.95 13.01
N GLU A 93 9.00 -17.85 12.29
CA GLU A 93 9.63 -16.65 12.84
C GLU A 93 8.96 -15.35 12.37
N THR A 94 8.82 -14.39 13.29
CA THR A 94 8.30 -13.05 13.01
C THR A 94 9.24 -11.99 13.54
N ASP A 95 9.67 -11.07 12.67
CA ASP A 95 10.49 -9.91 13.03
C ASP A 95 9.81 -8.59 12.71
N GLY A 96 10.08 -7.58 13.54
CA GLY A 96 9.75 -6.20 13.21
C GLY A 96 10.50 -5.72 11.97
N ALA A 97 9.81 -5.02 11.07
CA ALA A 97 10.38 -4.53 9.83
C ALA A 97 10.03 -3.06 9.57
N ILE A 98 11.00 -2.36 8.98
CA ILE A 98 10.84 -1.03 8.40
C ILE A 98 11.13 -1.15 6.91
N TYR A 99 10.23 -0.63 6.09
CA TYR A 99 10.30 -0.67 4.63
C TYR A 99 10.62 0.71 4.09
N ARG A 100 11.31 0.75 2.94
CA ARG A 100 11.65 1.99 2.25
C ARG A 100 11.43 1.85 0.75
N TYR A 101 10.83 2.88 0.15
CA TYR A 101 10.67 3.07 -1.29
C TYR A 101 11.21 4.45 -1.71
N PRO A 102 12.02 4.57 -2.78
CA PRO A 102 12.68 5.81 -3.20
C PRO A 102 11.92 6.76 -4.16
#